data_AF-A0A3B9PM89-F1
#
_entry.id   AF-A0A3B9PM89-F1
#
_cell.length_a   1.000
_cell.length_b   1.000
_cell.length_c   1.000
_cell.angle_alpha   90.00
_cell.angle_beta   90.00
_cell.angle_gamma   90.00
#
_symmetry.space_group_name_H-M   'P 1'
#
loop_
_entity.id
_entity.type
_entity.pdbx_description
1 polymer ?
#
loop_
_entity_poly.entity_id
_entity_poly.type
_entity_poly.pdbx_seq_one_letter_code
_entity_poly.pdbx_strand_id
1 'polypeptide(L)'
;NRVVPLERLDAEVAGLAASIVAKSPVAIRMGKQMFYKQLEMGLDAAYQLASETMACNAMCEDAAEGIDAFIAKRKPAFKGR
;
A
#
# COMPACT_ATOMS: atom_id res chain seq x y z
N ASN A 1 9.81 -14.14 -1.49
CA ASN A 1 8.70 -14.38 -2.45
C ASN A 1 9.14 -15.02 -3.77
N ARG A 2 10.33 -14.78 -4.33
CA ARG A 2 10.75 -15.34 -5.63
C ARG A 2 12.23 -15.70 -5.63
N VAL A 3 12.61 -16.64 -6.51
CA VAL A 3 13.99 -17.03 -6.80
C VAL A 3 14.15 -17.03 -8.32
N VAL A 4 15.18 -16.37 -8.83
CA VAL A 4 15.46 -16.26 -10.27
C VAL A 4 16.95 -16.40 -10.55
N PRO A 5 17.34 -16.74 -11.80
CA PRO A 5 18.73 -16.67 -12.23
C PRO A 5 19.32 -15.27 -12.04
N LEU A 6 20.64 -15.21 -11.81
CA LEU A 6 21.35 -13.97 -11.50
C LEU A 6 21.12 -12.89 -12.57
N GLU A 7 21.13 -13.28 -13.85
CA GLU A 7 20.94 -12.38 -14.99
C GLU A 7 19.54 -11.73 -15.06
N ARG A 8 18.56 -12.25 -14.30
CA ARG A 8 17.21 -11.66 -14.22
C ARG A 8 16.95 -10.92 -12.93
N LEU A 9 17.90 -10.92 -11.99
CA LEU A 9 17.71 -10.35 -10.66
C LEU A 9 17.28 -8.88 -10.74
N ASP A 10 17.98 -8.06 -11.52
CA ASP A 10 17.68 -6.64 -11.65
C ASP A 10 16.29 -6.41 -12.26
N ALA A 11 15.91 -7.20 -13.26
CA ALA A 11 14.60 -7.10 -13.89
C ALA A 11 13.46 -7.45 -12.91
N GLU A 12 13.61 -8.49 -12.09
CA GLU A 12 12.63 -8.86 -11.07
C GLU A 12 12.52 -7.82 -9.95
N VAL A 13 13.66 -7.29 -9.49
CA VAL A 13 13.70 -6.22 -8.48
C VAL A 13 13.03 -4.97 -9.02
N ALA A 14 13.35 -4.56 -10.25
CA ALA A 14 12.74 -3.41 -10.90
C ALA A 14 11.23 -3.59 -11.07
N GLY A 15 10.76 -4.78 -11.45
CA GLY A 15 9.33 -5.10 -11.56
C GLY A 15 8.59 -5.00 -10.22
N LEU A 16 9.18 -5.54 -9.15
CA LEU A 16 8.60 -5.44 -7.81
C LEU A 16 8.57 -3.99 -7.32
N ALA A 17 9.68 -3.27 -7.45
CA ALA A 17 9.77 -1.86 -7.08
C ALA A 17 8.74 -1.01 -7.85
N ALA A 18 8.63 -1.20 -9.17
CA ALA A 18 7.65 -0.52 -10.02
C ALA A 18 6.22 -0.75 -9.53
N SER A 19 5.88 -1.97 -9.11
CA SER A 19 4.55 -2.29 -8.59
C SER A 19 4.22 -1.56 -7.28
N ILE A 20 5.23 -1.31 -6.44
CA ILE A 20 5.09 -0.62 -5.14
C ILE A 20 5.00 0.89 -5.35
N VAL A 21 5.90 1.48 -6.13
CA VAL A 21 5.91 2.94 -6.38
C VAL A 21 4.71 3.42 -7.19
N ALA A 22 4.01 2.51 -7.89
CA ALA A 22 2.76 2.80 -8.56
C ALA A 22 1.54 2.95 -7.61
N LYS A 23 1.73 2.79 -6.29
CA LYS A 23 0.68 2.92 -5.27
C LYS A 23 0.88 4.20 -4.45
N SER A 24 -0.16 4.62 -3.72
CA SER A 24 -0.04 5.74 -2.78
C SER A 24 1.07 5.48 -1.75
N PRO A 25 2.06 6.38 -1.61
CA PRO A 25 3.08 6.29 -0.56
C PRO A 25 2.48 6.31 0.85
N VAL A 26 1.36 7.01 1.06
CA VAL A 26 0.66 7.08 2.34
C VAL A 26 0.07 5.72 2.69
N ALA A 27 -0.67 5.12 1.76
CA ALA A 27 -1.30 3.81 1.96
C ALA A 27 -0.26 2.70 2.22
N ILE A 28 0.86 2.70 1.47
CA ILE A 28 1.94 1.73 1.68
C ILE A 28 2.58 1.89 3.07
N ARG A 29 2.83 3.12 3.51
CA ARG A 29 3.41 3.40 4.83
C ARG A 29 2.48 2.95 5.96
N MET A 30 1.24 3.42 5.96
CA MET A 30 0.25 3.12 6.99
C MET A 30 -0.06 1.62 7.03
N GLY A 31 -0.30 1.01 5.87
CA GLY A 31 -0.60 -0.41 5.76
C GLY A 31 0.55 -1.29 6.25
N LYS A 32 1.80 -0.98 5.90
CA LYS A 32 2.97 -1.75 6.35
C LYS A 32 3.17 -1.65 7.87
N GLN A 33 3.03 -0.45 8.45
CA GLN A 33 3.14 -0.26 9.89
C GLN A 33 2.05 -1.02 10.64
N MET A 34 0.79 -0.91 10.19
CA MET A 34 -0.33 -1.65 10.78
C MET A 34 -0.14 -3.16 10.64
N PHE A 35 0.28 -3.65 9.46
CA PHE A 35 0.50 -5.07 9.20
C PHE A 35 1.46 -5.71 10.19
N TYR A 36 2.60 -5.07 10.49
CA TYR A 36 3.54 -5.62 11.45
C TYR A 36 3.04 -5.48 12.89
N LYS A 37 2.42 -4.36 13.25
CA LYS A 37 1.91 -4.14 14.60
C LYS A 37 0.80 -5.13 14.97
N GLN A 38 -0.09 -5.46 14.04
CA GLN A 38 -1.22 -6.36 14.31
C GLN A 38 -0.80 -7.83 14.52
N LEU A 39 0.36 -8.26 14.01
CA LEU A 39 0.82 -9.66 14.14
C LEU A 39 1.03 -10.09 15.59
N GLU A 40 1.33 -9.14 16.46
CA GLU A 40 1.58 -9.37 17.89
C GLU A 40 0.31 -9.16 18.74
N MET A 41 -0.82 -8.90 18.10
CA MET A 41 -2.09 -8.59 18.75
C MET A 41 -3.06 -9.79 18.69
N GLY A 42 -3.96 -9.87 19.68
CA GLY A 42 -5.15 -10.73 19.56
C GLY A 42 -6.10 -10.21 18.47
N LEU A 43 -6.90 -11.11 17.90
CA LEU A 43 -7.75 -10.84 16.72
C LEU A 43 -8.61 -9.58 16.87
N ASP A 44 -9.31 -9.44 18.00
CA ASP A 44 -10.21 -8.30 18.22
C ASP A 44 -9.45 -6.97 18.21
N ALA A 45 -8.31 -6.92 18.89
CA ALA A 45 -7.48 -5.72 18.95
C ALA A 45 -6.82 -5.40 17.59
N ALA A 46 -6.43 -6.44 16.84
CA ALA A 46 -5.93 -6.30 15.47
C ALA A 46 -6.99 -5.67 14.54
N TYR A 47 -8.24 -6.10 14.63
CA TYR A 47 -9.34 -5.53 13.85
C TYR A 47 -9.66 -4.08 14.22
N GLN A 48 -9.62 -3.73 15.51
CA GLN A 48 -9.79 -2.33 15.93
C GLN A 48 -8.69 -1.45 15.31
N LEU A 49 -7.42 -1.84 15.45
CA LEU A 49 -6.29 -1.11 14.86
C LEU A 49 -6.40 -1.00 13.33
N ALA A 50 -6.77 -2.09 12.66
CA ALA A 50 -6.95 -2.08 11.21
C ALA A 50 -8.07 -1.13 10.79
N SER A 51 -9.19 -1.12 11.51
CA SER A 51 -10.34 -0.27 11.21
C SER A 51 -10.01 1.21 11.36
N GLU A 52 -9.35 1.59 12.46
CA GLU A 52 -8.84 2.95 12.66
C GLU A 52 -7.85 3.36 11.57
N THR A 53 -6.89 2.48 11.26
CA THR A 53 -5.88 2.74 10.22
C THR A 53 -6.53 2.97 8.85
N MET A 54 -7.51 2.14 8.48
CA MET A 54 -8.24 2.30 7.22
C MET A 54 -9.05 3.60 7.19
N ALA A 55 -9.72 3.95 8.29
CA ALA A 55 -10.48 5.20 8.39
C ALA A 55 -9.57 6.42 8.22
N CYS A 56 -8.42 6.45 8.91
CA CYS A 56 -7.43 7.53 8.75
C CYS A 56 -6.87 7.58 7.31
N ASN A 57 -6.54 6.43 6.72
CA ASN A 57 -6.04 6.37 5.34
C ASN A 57 -7.08 6.89 4.33
N ALA A 58 -8.37 6.61 4.55
CA ALA A 58 -9.45 7.09 3.68
C ALA A 58 -9.61 8.62 3.69
N MET A 59 -9.09 9.31 4.71
CA MET A 59 -9.13 10.77 4.81
C MET A 59 -7.96 11.47 4.08
N CYS A 60 -6.98 10.71 3.56
CA CYS A 60 -5.82 11.27 2.85
C CYS A 60 -6.17 11.67 1.40
N GLU A 61 -5.45 12.66 0.85
CA GLU A 61 -5.70 13.14 -0.52
C GLU A 61 -5.48 12.02 -1.54
N ASP A 62 -4.45 11.20 -1.36
CA ASP A 62 -4.15 10.06 -2.21
C ASP A 62 -5.27 9.02 -2.23
N ALA A 63 -6.02 8.85 -1.14
CA ALA A 63 -7.13 7.91 -1.10
C ALA A 63 -8.32 8.43 -1.92
N ALA A 64 -8.65 9.72 -1.77
CA ALA A 64 -9.66 10.38 -2.59
C ALA A 64 -9.29 10.32 -4.08
N GLU A 65 -8.06 10.69 -4.43
CA GLU A 65 -7.53 10.62 -5.79
C GLU A 65 -7.57 9.19 -6.36
N GLY A 66 -7.22 8.19 -5.55
CA GLY A 66 -7.28 6.78 -5.96
C GLY A 66 -8.70 6.32 -6.31
N ILE A 67 -9.68 6.72 -5.50
CA ILE A 67 -11.11 6.43 -5.71
C ILE A 67 -11.61 7.16 -6.96
N ASP A 68 -11.35 8.46 -7.06
CA ASP A 68 -11.76 9.29 -8.19
C ASP A 68 -11.14 8.81 -9.51
N ALA A 69 -9.86 8.47 -9.50
CA ALA A 69 -9.18 7.94 -10.67
C ALA A 69 -9.76 6.61 -11.12
N PHE A 70 -10.12 5.73 -10.18
CA PHE A 70 -10.77 4.47 -10.47
C PHE A 70 -12.16 4.68 -11.10
N ILE A 71 -12.99 5.54 -10.50
CA ILE A 71 -14.33 5.87 -11.01
C ILE A 71 -14.23 6.49 -12.42
N ALA A 72 -13.28 7.40 -12.63
CA ALA A 72 -13.04 8.06 -13.91
C ALA A 72 -12.23 7.21 -14.91
N LYS A 73 -11.89 5.95 -14.57
CA LYS A 73 -11.11 5.02 -15.41
C LYS A 73 -9.77 5.61 -15.92
N ARG A 74 -9.12 6.42 -15.09
CA ARG A 74 -7.82 7.05 -15.38
C ARG A 74 -6.75 6.53 -14.42
N LYS A 75 -5.49 6.82 -14.73
CA LYS A 75 -4.39 6.55 -13.79
C LYS A 75 -4.43 7.57 -12.63
N PRO A 76 -4.25 7.13 -11.38
CA PRO A 76 -4.15 8.05 -10.25
C PRO A 76 -2.81 8.79 -10.25
N ALA A 77 -2.81 10.03 -9.76
CA ALA A 77 -1.64 10.86 -9.58
C ALA A 77 -1.39 11.10 -8.08
N PHE A 78 -0.72 10.14 -7.44
CA PHE A 78 -0.41 10.22 -6.01
C PHE A 78 0.64 11.28 -5.69
N LYS A 79 0.38 12.07 -4.64
CA LYS A 79 1.25 13.15 -4.14
C LYS A 79 1.90 12.81 -2.80
N GLY A 80 1.54 11.67 -2.20
CA GLY A 80 2.13 11.22 -0.93
C GLY A 80 1.58 11.96 0.29
N ARG A 81 0.32 12.41 0.22
CA ARG A 81 -0.41 13.09 1.30
C ARG A 81 -1.89 12.72 1.26
#